data_AF-A0A4R3LLH9-F1
#
_entry.id   AF-A0A4R3LLH9-F1
#
_cell.length_a   1.000
_cell.length_b   1.000
_cell.length_c   1.000
_cell.angle_alpha   90.00
_cell.angle_beta   90.00
_cell.angle_gamma   90.00
#
_symmetry.space_group_name_H-M   'P 1'
#
loop_
_entity.id
_entity.type
_entity.pdbx_description
1 polymer ?
#
loop_
_entity_poly.entity_id
_entity_poly.type
_entity_poly.pdbx_seq_one_letter_code
_entity_poly.pdbx_strand_id
1 'polypeptide(L)'
;MYLSEQKRKWLSVAVLAAAANFLALPAQAQNAATQPAQSWPQASLGAEVSAQVLQDTVKITLASELDGASQTKVADQLSKTLEGVMHDVKGDAKVKASSGNFRVWPVNNEHGKISSWHGRGEIFLESTDLAAASALAAKVSDRMPIANLAFSVSPKARAKQEQLMLTQAAQAFRERAKALTEALGFASYTIRNIELDGVAAHYQPVPHMMAMAAPKAGTATPLEAGTETVTVSMRGSIFLRSAQK
;
A
#
# COMPACT_ATOMS: atom_id res chain seq x y z
N MET A 1 -32.41 61.89 -27.84
CA MET A 1 -33.56 61.00 -27.55
C MET A 1 -34.13 60.59 -28.91
N TYR A 2 -34.46 59.30 -29.10
CA TYR A 2 -34.92 58.63 -30.33
C TYR A 2 -33.87 58.10 -31.34
N LEU A 3 -33.56 56.82 -31.13
CA LEU A 3 -33.46 55.69 -32.07
C LEU A 3 -33.03 55.97 -33.53
N SER A 4 -31.82 55.50 -33.85
CA SER A 4 -31.24 55.45 -35.20
C SER A 4 -31.78 54.28 -36.03
N GLU A 5 -32.61 54.66 -36.99
CA GLU A 5 -32.76 54.24 -38.38
C GLU A 5 -32.48 52.81 -38.88
N GLN A 6 -33.45 52.40 -39.71
CA GLN A 6 -33.64 51.14 -40.39
C GLN A 6 -33.74 51.43 -41.90
N LYS A 7 -33.21 50.51 -42.73
CA LYS A 7 -33.59 50.15 -44.12
C LYS A 7 -32.58 50.40 -45.25
N ARG A 8 -32.16 49.26 -45.83
CA ARG A 8 -32.05 48.88 -47.27
C ARG A 8 -32.15 50.02 -48.30
N LYS A 9 -31.28 49.99 -49.31
CA LYS A 9 -31.59 49.63 -50.73
C LYS A 9 -30.31 49.74 -51.62
N TRP A 10 -29.99 48.69 -52.39
CA TRP A 10 -29.90 48.68 -53.88
C TRP A 10 -28.50 49.10 -54.39
N LEU A 11 -27.84 48.55 -55.42
CA LEU A 11 -28.20 47.77 -56.60
C LEU A 11 -26.90 47.13 -57.17
N SER A 12 -27.02 45.99 -57.86
CA SER A 12 -25.95 45.27 -58.56
C SER A 12 -25.76 45.77 -60.00
N VAL A 13 -24.51 45.92 -60.48
CA VAL A 13 -24.02 45.79 -61.89
C VAL A 13 -22.49 45.55 -61.79
N ALA A 14 -21.91 44.34 -62.02
CA ALA A 14 -21.39 43.78 -63.28
C ALA A 14 -20.40 44.75 -64.02
N VAL A 15 -19.18 44.44 -64.48
CA VAL A 15 -18.56 43.23 -65.05
C VAL A 15 -17.11 43.57 -65.53
N LEU A 16 -16.19 42.58 -65.56
CA LEU A 16 -14.92 42.42 -66.36
C LEU A 16 -13.75 43.43 -66.16
N ALA A 17 -12.44 43.09 -66.19
CA ALA A 17 -11.65 41.87 -66.38
C ALA A 17 -10.15 42.11 -66.07
N ALA A 18 -9.40 41.00 -65.94
CA ALA A 18 -7.98 40.79 -66.28
C ALA A 18 -6.85 41.09 -65.24
N ALA A 19 -6.29 40.02 -64.64
CA ALA A 19 -5.02 39.38 -65.05
C ALA A 19 -4.14 38.87 -63.88
N ALA A 20 -3.88 37.55 -63.91
CA ALA A 20 -2.69 36.80 -63.51
C ALA A 20 -1.97 37.03 -62.15
N ASN A 21 -1.90 35.97 -61.32
CA ASN A 21 -0.68 35.16 -61.19
C ASN A 21 -0.93 33.89 -60.36
N PHE A 22 -0.65 32.74 -60.96
CA PHE A 22 -0.63 31.41 -60.33
C PHE A 22 0.69 31.23 -59.57
N LEU A 23 0.62 30.96 -58.26
CA LEU A 23 1.73 30.38 -57.50
C LEU A 23 1.32 28.98 -57.07
N ALA A 24 1.79 27.98 -57.83
CA ALA A 24 1.69 26.58 -57.46
C ALA A 24 2.81 26.24 -56.48
N LEU A 25 2.47 26.00 -55.22
CA LEU A 25 3.37 25.36 -54.25
C LEU A 25 3.20 23.83 -54.38
N PRO A 26 4.29 23.05 -54.48
CA PRO A 26 4.17 21.60 -54.44
C PRO A 26 3.79 21.15 -53.03
N ALA A 27 2.67 20.43 -52.92
CA ALA A 27 2.30 19.74 -51.69
C ALA A 27 3.35 18.65 -51.40
N GLN A 28 4.21 18.89 -50.41
CA GLN A 28 5.03 17.83 -49.82
C GLN A 28 4.10 16.92 -49.01
N ALA A 29 3.66 15.83 -49.63
CA ALA A 29 3.07 14.72 -48.90
C ALA A 29 4.14 14.17 -47.94
N GLN A 30 3.99 14.48 -46.65
CA GLN A 30 4.70 13.79 -45.59
C GLN A 30 4.22 12.35 -45.60
N ASN A 31 4.96 11.48 -46.29
CA ASN A 31 4.91 10.05 -46.05
C ASN A 31 5.42 9.82 -44.62
N ALA A 32 4.53 9.95 -43.64
CA ALA A 32 4.69 9.26 -42.38
C ALA A 32 4.71 7.77 -42.76
N ALA A 33 5.90 7.19 -42.82
CA ALA A 33 6.06 5.75 -42.91
C ALA A 33 5.41 5.15 -41.67
N THR A 34 4.13 4.77 -41.79
CA THR A 34 3.50 3.85 -40.86
C THR A 34 4.25 2.54 -41.02
N GLN A 35 5.28 2.32 -40.18
CA GLN A 35 5.88 1.00 -40.07
C GLN A 35 4.73 0.02 -39.81
N PRO A 36 4.55 -1.03 -40.63
CA PRO A 36 3.52 -2.02 -40.36
C PRO A 36 3.87 -2.64 -39.01
N ALA A 37 3.06 -2.34 -37.99
CA ALA A 37 3.15 -3.01 -36.71
C ALA A 37 2.90 -4.49 -36.99
N GLN A 38 3.96 -5.29 -37.01
CA GLN A 38 3.87 -6.72 -37.19
C GLN A 38 3.06 -7.26 -36.00
N SER A 39 1.75 -7.48 -36.19
CA SER A 39 0.83 -7.84 -35.13
C SER A 39 0.97 -9.33 -34.84
N TRP A 40 2.04 -9.71 -34.15
CA TRP A 40 2.10 -11.05 -33.59
C TRP A 40 0.95 -11.25 -32.60
N PRO A 41 0.29 -12.42 -32.60
CA PRO A 41 -0.70 -12.75 -31.60
C PRO A 41 -0.11 -12.57 -30.20
N GLN A 42 -0.86 -11.90 -29.33
CA GLN A 42 -0.43 -11.60 -27.98
C GLN A 42 -1.32 -12.34 -26.98
N ALA A 43 -0.70 -12.84 -25.90
CA ALA A 43 -1.40 -13.31 -24.73
C ALA A 43 -0.93 -12.56 -23.49
N SER A 44 -1.87 -12.32 -22.57
CA SER A 44 -1.58 -11.78 -21.23
C SER A 44 -1.69 -12.90 -20.21
N LEU A 45 -0.72 -12.95 -19.30
CA LEU A 45 -0.55 -14.03 -18.33
C LEU A 45 -0.33 -13.44 -16.95
N GLY A 46 -0.75 -14.18 -15.93
CA GLY A 46 -0.43 -13.90 -14.53
C GLY A 46 0.11 -15.16 -13.86
N ALA A 47 1.09 -14.98 -12.99
CA ALA A 47 1.52 -15.99 -12.04
C ALA A 47 1.56 -15.38 -10.64
N GLU A 48 1.11 -16.17 -9.66
CA GLU A 48 1.08 -15.79 -8.26
C GLU A 48 1.74 -16.90 -7.46
N VAL A 49 2.57 -16.50 -6.50
CA VAL A 49 3.19 -17.39 -5.52
C VAL A 49 2.88 -16.83 -4.15
N SER A 50 2.48 -17.69 -3.22
CA SER A 50 2.28 -17.33 -1.82
C SER A 50 3.12 -18.21 -0.91
N ALA A 51 3.55 -17.66 0.22
CA ALA A 51 4.32 -18.39 1.22
C ALA A 51 3.93 -17.95 2.63
N GLN A 52 3.92 -18.91 3.55
CA GLN A 52 3.76 -18.63 4.98
C GLN A 52 5.11 -18.26 5.59
N VAL A 53 5.15 -17.13 6.28
CA VAL A 53 6.35 -16.63 6.97
C VAL A 53 6.05 -16.55 8.46
N LEU A 54 6.95 -17.12 9.26
CA LEU A 54 6.84 -17.03 10.72
C LEU A 54 6.96 -15.58 11.17
N GLN A 55 6.06 -15.16 12.05
CA GLN A 55 6.18 -13.89 12.73
C GLN A 55 7.38 -13.97 13.68
N ASP A 56 8.36 -13.10 13.46
CA ASP A 56 9.63 -13.08 14.18
C ASP A 56 9.80 -11.81 15.03
N THR A 57 8.82 -10.90 14.98
CA THR A 57 8.84 -9.61 15.66
C THR A 57 7.64 -9.49 16.58
N VAL A 58 7.86 -9.07 17.82
CA VAL A 58 6.82 -8.64 18.74
C VAL A 58 6.76 -7.11 18.78
N LYS A 59 5.53 -6.59 18.81
CA LYS A 59 5.22 -5.19 19.09
C LYS A 59 4.33 -5.12 20.34
N ILE A 60 4.88 -4.55 21.40
CA ILE A 60 4.16 -4.27 22.65
C ILE A 60 3.74 -2.80 22.64
N THR A 61 2.45 -2.55 22.81
CA THR A 61 1.92 -1.20 23.02
C THR A 61 1.76 -0.96 24.51
N LEU A 62 2.49 0.03 25.01
CA LEU A 62 2.32 0.60 26.33
C LEU A 62 1.40 1.82 26.21
N ALA A 63 0.43 1.97 27.11
CA ALA A 63 -0.44 3.14 27.12
C ALA A 63 -0.60 3.69 28.53
N SER A 64 -0.70 5.01 28.63
CA SER A 64 -1.17 5.69 29.85
C SER A 64 -2.37 6.54 29.51
N GLU A 65 -3.34 6.52 30.41
CA GLU A 65 -4.57 7.28 30.34
C GLU A 65 -4.71 8.16 31.57
N LEU A 66 -5.15 9.39 31.36
CA LEU A 66 -5.31 10.38 32.42
C LEU A 66 -6.59 11.18 32.21
N ASP A 67 -7.33 11.38 33.29
CA ASP A 67 -8.49 12.27 33.34
C ASP A 67 -8.18 13.51 34.17
N GLY A 68 -8.71 14.66 33.76
CA GLY A 68 -8.54 15.90 34.50
C GLY A 68 -9.52 17.00 34.10
N ALA A 69 -9.59 18.05 34.91
CA ALA A 69 -10.50 19.17 34.67
C ALA A 69 -10.03 20.13 33.55
N SER A 70 -8.78 20.02 33.10
CA SER A 70 -8.16 20.94 32.14
C SER A 70 -7.40 20.18 31.06
N GLN A 71 -7.67 20.51 29.79
CA GLN A 71 -6.97 19.97 28.63
C GLN A 71 -5.44 20.10 28.76
N THR A 72 -4.96 21.29 29.10
CA THR A 72 -3.52 21.58 29.19
C THR A 72 -2.86 20.77 30.30
N LYS A 73 -3.48 20.68 31.48
CA LYS A 73 -2.93 19.88 32.59
C LYS A 73 -2.83 18.40 32.24
N VAL A 74 -3.85 17.85 31.57
CA VAL A 74 -3.85 16.46 31.10
C VAL A 74 -2.74 16.24 30.07
N ALA A 75 -2.61 17.12 29.09
CA ALA A 75 -1.58 17.03 28.05
C ALA A 75 -0.16 17.12 28.64
N ASP A 76 0.10 18.05 29.56
CA ASP A 76 1.40 18.25 30.18
C ASP A 76 1.81 17.04 31.03
N GLN A 77 0.89 16.54 31.86
CA GLN A 77 1.16 15.39 32.72
C GLN A 77 1.40 14.12 31.90
N LEU A 78 0.60 13.91 30.85
CA LEU A 78 0.77 12.77 29.95
C LEU A 78 2.10 12.85 29.19
N SER A 79 2.46 14.03 28.68
CA SER A 79 3.73 14.25 27.97
C SER A 79 4.94 13.95 28.86
N LYS A 80 4.93 14.42 30.12
CA LYS A 80 5.99 14.11 31.09
C LYS A 80 6.11 12.61 31.37
N THR A 81 4.99 11.90 31.49
CA THR A 81 4.99 10.44 31.65
C THR A 81 5.62 9.77 30.43
N LEU A 82 5.22 10.16 29.22
CA LEU A 82 5.75 9.59 27.97
C LEU A 82 7.25 9.87 27.81
N GLU A 83 7.71 11.09 28.09
CA GLU A 83 9.12 11.45 28.02
C GLU A 83 9.96 10.64 29.01
N GLY A 84 9.50 10.51 30.26
CA GLY A 84 10.17 9.72 31.28
C GLY A 84 10.24 8.24 30.94
N VAL A 85 9.13 7.65 30.45
CA VAL A 85 9.13 6.25 30.02
C VAL A 85 10.00 6.06 28.78
N MET A 86 9.90 6.94 27.78
CA MET A 86 10.72 6.89 26.57
C MET A 86 12.21 6.93 26.90
N HIS A 87 12.61 7.78 27.84
CA HIS A 87 13.99 7.83 28.33
C HIS A 87 14.45 6.49 28.92
N ASP A 88 13.59 5.81 29.69
CA ASP A 88 13.94 4.56 30.38
C ASP A 88 13.95 3.33 29.48
N VAL A 89 13.21 3.36 28.36
CA VAL A 89 13.15 2.27 27.37
C VAL A 89 14.10 2.48 26.19
N LYS A 90 14.53 3.72 25.94
CA LYS A 90 15.46 4.03 24.85
C LYS A 90 16.89 3.66 25.25
N GLY A 91 17.59 2.95 24.39
CA GLY A 91 18.99 2.56 24.60
C GLY A 91 19.24 1.05 24.70
N ASP A 92 18.17 0.24 24.75
CA ASP A 92 18.32 -1.20 24.56
C ASP A 92 18.64 -1.52 23.08
N ALA A 93 19.72 -2.25 22.82
CA ALA A 93 20.14 -2.58 21.47
C ALA A 93 19.22 -3.60 20.76
N LYS A 94 18.44 -4.37 21.53
CA LYS A 94 17.52 -5.38 21.04
C LYS A 94 16.09 -4.87 20.91
N VAL A 95 15.74 -3.77 21.58
CA VAL A 95 14.38 -3.22 21.60
C VAL A 95 14.35 -1.83 20.96
N LYS A 96 13.56 -1.70 19.90
CA LYS A 96 13.29 -0.40 19.27
C LYS A 96 12.07 0.23 19.95
N ALA A 97 12.30 1.33 20.66
CA ALA A 97 11.23 2.14 21.23
C ALA A 97 10.81 3.27 20.26
N SER A 98 9.51 3.51 20.13
CA SER A 98 8.94 4.64 19.38
C SER A 98 7.67 5.17 20.02
N SER A 99 7.37 6.45 19.81
CA SER A 99 6.10 7.04 20.28
C SER A 99 4.94 6.57 19.40
N GLY A 100 3.80 6.29 20.03
CA GLY A 100 2.57 5.92 19.36
C GLY A 100 1.57 7.06 19.28
N ASN A 101 0.28 6.73 19.36
CA ASN A 101 -0.78 7.72 19.33
C ASN A 101 -0.79 8.57 20.61
N PHE A 102 -1.02 9.87 20.45
CA PHE A 102 -1.24 10.81 21.55
C PHE A 102 -2.50 11.61 21.25
N ARG A 103 -3.47 11.57 22.16
CA ARG A 103 -4.72 12.31 21.99
C ARG A 103 -5.25 12.77 23.33
N VAL A 104 -5.83 13.98 23.33
CA VAL A 104 -6.60 14.52 24.44
C VAL A 104 -7.96 14.97 23.90
N TRP A 105 -9.05 14.57 24.54
CA TRP A 105 -10.41 14.85 24.09
C TRP A 105 -11.33 15.19 25.26
N PRO A 106 -12.35 16.03 25.04
CA PRO A 106 -13.33 16.35 26.07
C PRO A 106 -14.24 15.15 26.31
N VAL A 107 -14.60 14.93 27.57
CA VAL A 107 -15.70 14.08 27.98
C VAL A 107 -16.84 15.00 28.34
N ASN A 108 -18.00 14.78 27.72
CA ASN A 108 -19.20 15.57 27.95
C ASN A 108 -20.12 14.85 28.93
N ASN A 109 -20.87 15.63 29.72
CA ASN A 109 -21.98 15.11 30.52
C ASN A 109 -23.24 14.90 29.67
N GLU A 110 -24.30 14.41 30.31
CA GLU A 110 -25.62 14.17 29.70
C GLU A 110 -26.26 15.43 29.10
N HIS A 111 -25.82 16.62 29.51
CA HIS A 111 -26.29 17.90 28.98
C HIS A 111 -25.40 18.47 27.86
N GLY A 112 -24.44 17.69 27.36
CA GLY A 112 -23.53 18.09 26.29
C GLY A 112 -22.47 19.10 26.70
N LYS A 113 -22.31 19.41 28.00
CA LYS A 113 -21.25 20.27 28.51
C LYS A 113 -20.02 19.43 28.85
N ILE A 114 -18.83 19.99 28.60
CA ILE A 114 -17.56 19.35 28.98
C ILE A 114 -17.53 19.17 30.50
N SER A 115 -17.44 17.93 30.97
CA SER A 115 -17.30 17.56 32.39
C SER A 115 -15.85 17.28 32.77
N SER A 116 -15.07 16.69 31.87
CA SER A 116 -13.65 16.43 32.06
C SER A 116 -12.91 16.36 30.72
N TRP A 117 -11.59 16.24 30.80
CA TRP A 117 -10.71 15.97 29.69
C TRP A 117 -10.04 14.62 29.92
N HIS A 118 -10.10 13.75 28.92
CA HIS A 118 -9.42 12.48 28.92
C HIS A 118 -8.24 12.55 27.95
N GLY A 119 -7.09 12.01 28.36
CA GLY A 119 -5.90 11.93 27.54
C GLY A 119 -5.36 10.51 27.50
N ARG A 120 -4.92 10.07 26.32
CA ARG A 120 -4.25 8.79 26.11
C ARG A 120 -2.97 9.00 25.31
N GLY A 121 -1.88 8.40 25.78
CA GLY A 121 -0.58 8.43 25.13
C GLY A 121 0.02 7.03 25.06
N GLU A 122 0.68 6.72 23.94
CA GLU A 122 1.20 5.39 23.67
C GLU A 122 2.70 5.39 23.37
N ILE A 123 3.37 4.29 23.74
CA ILE A 123 4.74 3.96 23.34
C ILE A 123 4.73 2.54 22.78
N PHE A 124 5.41 2.34 21.67
CA PHE A 124 5.62 1.03 21.07
C PHE A 124 7.02 0.52 21.39
N LEU A 125 7.10 -0.73 21.83
CA LEU A 125 8.33 -1.50 21.92
C LEU A 125 8.30 -2.59 20.87
N GLU A 126 9.25 -2.55 19.94
CA GLU A 126 9.36 -3.53 18.85
C GLU A 126 10.67 -4.30 18.99
N SER A 127 10.62 -5.63 18.94
CA SER A 127 11.81 -6.48 19.05
C SER A 127 11.62 -7.83 18.40
N THR A 128 12.73 -8.48 18.02
CA THR A 128 12.76 -9.90 17.69
C THR A 128 13.06 -10.79 18.90
N ASP A 129 13.40 -10.18 20.04
CA ASP A 129 13.65 -10.85 21.32
C ASP A 129 12.48 -10.55 22.27
N LEU A 130 11.52 -11.47 22.31
CA LEU A 130 10.32 -11.33 23.15
C LEU A 130 10.69 -11.17 24.63
N ALA A 131 11.69 -11.90 25.13
CA ALA A 131 12.09 -11.83 26.52
C ALA A 131 12.64 -10.44 26.88
N ALA A 132 13.49 -9.87 26.00
CA ALA A 132 14.00 -8.51 26.18
C ALA A 132 12.86 -7.46 26.16
N ALA A 133 11.95 -7.55 25.18
CA ALA A 133 10.82 -6.61 25.09
C ALA A 133 9.87 -6.72 26.29
N SER A 134 9.53 -7.93 26.73
CA SER A 134 8.66 -8.17 27.89
C SER A 134 9.29 -7.70 29.19
N ALA A 135 10.61 -7.93 29.39
CA ALA A 135 11.31 -7.43 30.56
C ALA A 135 11.32 -5.90 30.63
N LEU A 136 11.54 -5.24 29.48
CA LEU A 136 11.52 -3.79 29.40
C LEU A 136 10.11 -3.21 29.62
N ALA A 137 9.09 -3.84 29.05
CA ALA A 137 7.69 -3.48 29.27
C ALA A 137 7.30 -3.60 30.76
N ALA A 138 7.70 -4.69 31.42
CA ALA A 138 7.45 -4.90 32.85
C ALA A 138 8.15 -3.86 33.74
N LYS A 139 9.32 -3.36 33.35
CA LYS A 139 10.03 -2.29 34.10
C LYS A 139 9.27 -0.97 34.15
N VAL A 140 8.47 -0.68 33.13
CA VAL A 140 7.76 0.61 32.99
C VAL A 140 6.25 0.49 33.16
N SER A 141 5.72 -0.71 33.43
CA SER A 141 4.29 -0.99 33.51
C SER A 141 3.56 -0.20 34.59
N ASP A 142 4.25 0.21 35.66
CA ASP A 142 3.68 1.03 36.74
C ASP A 142 3.24 2.42 36.25
N ARG A 143 3.89 2.94 35.20
CA ARG A 143 3.56 4.24 34.58
C ARG A 143 2.77 4.09 33.29
N MET A 144 3.11 3.09 32.48
CA MET A 144 2.44 2.79 31.22
C MET A 144 2.16 1.28 31.12
N PRO A 145 0.99 0.81 31.55
CA PRO A 145 0.62 -0.60 31.43
C PRO A 145 0.60 -1.07 29.97
N ILE A 146 0.76 -2.39 29.79
CA ILE A 146 0.65 -3.03 28.48
C ILE A 146 -0.81 -2.97 28.03
N ALA A 147 -1.06 -2.23 26.96
CA ALA A 147 -2.38 -2.09 26.34
C ALA A 147 -2.61 -3.13 25.24
N ASN A 148 -1.56 -3.55 24.53
CA ASN A 148 -1.67 -4.53 23.46
C ASN A 148 -0.32 -5.25 23.23
N LEU A 149 -0.37 -6.49 22.77
CA LEU A 149 0.79 -7.24 22.27
C LEU A 149 0.39 -7.89 20.94
N ALA A 150 1.18 -7.63 19.90
CA ALA A 150 0.97 -8.19 18.57
C ALA A 150 2.27 -8.75 17.99
N PHE A 151 2.17 -9.81 17.20
CA PHE A 151 3.28 -10.38 16.46
C PHE A 151 3.18 -10.02 14.98
N SER A 152 4.33 -9.81 14.33
CA SER A 152 4.44 -9.48 12.92
C SER A 152 5.69 -10.08 12.29
N VAL A 153 5.71 -10.13 10.96
CA VAL A 153 6.92 -10.48 10.20
C VAL A 153 7.81 -9.25 10.06
N SER A 154 9.07 -9.39 10.44
CA SER A 154 10.07 -8.33 10.33
C SER A 154 10.26 -7.90 8.88
N PRO A 155 10.59 -6.62 8.62
CA PRO A 155 10.92 -6.16 7.27
C PRO A 155 12.04 -7.00 6.62
N LYS A 156 12.98 -7.49 7.43
CA LYS A 156 14.09 -8.33 6.97
C LYS A 156 13.64 -9.73 6.55
N ALA A 157 12.82 -10.40 7.37
CA ALA A 157 12.28 -11.71 7.03
C ALA A 157 11.36 -11.63 5.81
N ARG A 158 10.53 -10.59 5.73
CA ARG A 158 9.68 -10.30 4.57
C ARG A 158 10.50 -10.13 3.30
N ALA A 159 11.48 -9.22 3.30
CA ALA A 159 12.31 -8.97 2.11
C ALA A 159 13.07 -10.22 1.65
N LYS A 160 13.57 -11.03 2.60
CA LYS A 160 14.23 -12.31 2.30
C LYS A 160 13.26 -13.28 1.63
N GLN A 161 12.03 -13.40 2.15
CA GLN A 161 11.04 -14.29 1.57
C GLN A 161 10.59 -13.80 0.19
N GLU A 162 10.34 -12.49 0.03
CA GLU A 162 9.98 -11.88 -1.25
C GLU A 162 11.04 -12.18 -2.32
N GLN A 163 12.33 -12.06 -1.98
CA GLN A 163 13.41 -12.38 -2.91
C GLN A 163 13.39 -13.85 -3.38
N LEU A 164 13.09 -14.79 -2.49
CA LEU A 164 12.94 -16.21 -2.85
C LEU A 164 11.73 -16.42 -3.76
N MET A 165 10.60 -15.79 -3.41
CA MET A 165 9.36 -15.90 -4.16
C MET A 165 9.43 -15.25 -5.54
N LEU A 166 10.27 -14.22 -5.75
CA LEU A 166 10.49 -13.63 -7.07
C LEU A 166 11.02 -14.65 -8.08
N THR A 167 11.96 -15.50 -7.66
CA THR A 167 12.52 -16.55 -8.53
C THR A 167 11.45 -17.59 -8.88
N GLN A 168 10.62 -17.95 -7.89
CA GLN A 168 9.52 -18.90 -8.07
C GLN A 168 8.42 -18.34 -8.98
N ALA A 169 8.06 -17.06 -8.81
CA ALA A 169 7.07 -16.39 -9.63
C ALA A 169 7.53 -16.27 -11.08
N ALA A 170 8.81 -15.97 -11.32
CA ALA A 170 9.40 -15.94 -12.66
C ALA A 170 9.35 -17.32 -13.32
N GLN A 171 9.66 -18.37 -12.57
CA GLN A 171 9.58 -19.74 -13.05
C GLN A 171 8.13 -20.12 -13.40
N ALA A 172 7.19 -19.87 -12.49
CA ALA A 172 5.77 -20.15 -12.71
C ALA A 172 5.20 -19.38 -13.92
N PHE A 173 5.63 -18.13 -14.13
CA PHE A 173 5.26 -17.35 -15.31
C PHE A 173 5.78 -18.00 -16.60
N ARG A 174 7.07 -18.39 -16.63
CA ARG A 174 7.65 -19.06 -17.80
C ARG A 174 6.99 -20.41 -18.12
N GLU A 175 6.65 -21.18 -17.09
CA GLU A 175 5.94 -22.46 -17.23
C GLU A 175 4.54 -22.25 -17.80
N ARG A 176 3.77 -21.28 -17.27
CA ARG A 176 2.46 -20.90 -17.82
C ARG A 176 2.55 -20.39 -19.26
N ALA A 177 3.52 -19.54 -19.57
CA ALA A 177 3.73 -19.02 -20.92
C ALA A 177 4.03 -20.15 -21.91
N LYS A 178 4.90 -21.09 -21.52
CA LYS A 178 5.22 -22.28 -22.31
C LYS A 178 3.98 -23.15 -22.53
N ALA A 179 3.26 -23.49 -21.46
CA ALA A 179 2.06 -24.31 -21.54
C ALA A 179 0.97 -23.68 -22.43
N LEU A 180 0.75 -22.36 -22.33
CA LEU A 180 -0.19 -21.66 -23.21
C LEU A 180 0.26 -21.68 -24.67
N THR A 181 1.56 -21.44 -24.91
CA THR A 181 2.13 -21.42 -26.27
C THR A 181 1.93 -22.78 -26.95
N GLU A 182 2.25 -23.86 -26.24
CA GLU A 182 2.07 -25.24 -26.71
C GLU A 182 0.58 -25.58 -26.92
N ALA A 183 -0.29 -25.23 -25.96
CA ALA A 183 -1.72 -25.49 -26.04
C ALA A 183 -2.42 -24.76 -27.22
N LEU A 184 -1.90 -23.59 -27.60
CA LEU A 184 -2.39 -22.82 -28.74
C LEU A 184 -1.72 -23.20 -30.08
N GLY A 185 -0.80 -24.18 -30.08
CA GLY A 185 -0.12 -24.65 -31.28
C GLY A 185 0.96 -23.71 -31.83
N PHE A 186 1.47 -22.79 -31.02
CA PHE A 186 2.60 -21.93 -31.39
C PHE A 186 3.94 -22.61 -31.05
N ALA A 187 5.01 -22.22 -31.75
CA ALA A 187 6.31 -22.86 -31.63
C ALA A 187 7.18 -22.27 -30.50
N SER A 188 7.05 -20.96 -30.25
CA SER A 188 7.76 -20.27 -29.18
C SER A 188 7.04 -19.00 -28.76
N TYR A 189 7.53 -18.37 -27.70
CA TYR A 189 7.06 -17.07 -27.26
C TYR A 189 8.24 -16.13 -26.98
N THR A 190 7.97 -14.82 -27.09
CA THR A 190 8.89 -13.77 -26.63
C THR A 190 8.15 -12.87 -25.66
N ILE A 191 8.79 -12.53 -24.54
CA ILE A 191 8.21 -11.64 -23.54
C ILE A 191 8.13 -10.22 -24.11
N ARG A 192 6.94 -9.63 -24.07
CA ARG A 192 6.68 -8.24 -24.49
C ARG A 192 6.86 -7.28 -23.32
N ASN A 193 6.20 -7.58 -22.21
CA ASN A 193 6.26 -6.78 -20.99
C ASN A 193 6.09 -7.69 -19.77
N ILE A 194 6.74 -7.32 -18.67
CA ILE A 194 6.52 -7.91 -17.35
C ILE A 194 6.28 -6.77 -16.37
N GLU A 195 5.17 -6.87 -15.67
CA GLU A 195 4.80 -6.05 -14.52
C GLU A 195 4.95 -6.93 -13.27
N LEU A 196 5.84 -6.52 -12.37
CA LEU A 196 5.97 -7.13 -11.06
C LEU A 196 5.17 -6.30 -10.07
N ASP A 197 4.10 -6.89 -9.55
CA ASP A 197 3.36 -6.32 -8.44
C ASP A 197 3.92 -6.89 -7.13
N GLY A 198 4.93 -6.21 -6.62
CA GLY A 198 5.43 -6.38 -5.26
C GLY A 198 4.56 -5.58 -4.29
N VAL A 199 3.37 -6.11 -3.99
CA VAL A 199 2.40 -5.72 -2.95
C VAL A 199 2.73 -4.42 -2.19
N ALA A 200 2.52 -3.27 -2.84
CA ALA A 200 2.08 -2.09 -2.12
C ALA A 200 0.55 -2.19 -2.08
N ALA A 201 -0.03 -2.30 -0.89
CA ALA A 201 -1.46 -2.47 -0.61
C ALA A 201 -2.00 -3.86 -0.94
N HIS A 202 -2.05 -4.74 0.07
CA HIS A 202 -3.29 -5.16 0.71
C HIS A 202 -2.91 -6.13 1.83
N TYR A 203 -2.61 -5.56 2.99
CA TYR A 203 -2.59 -6.28 4.26
C TYR A 203 -4.03 -6.77 4.52
N GLN A 204 -4.31 -8.03 4.22
CA GLN A 204 -5.52 -8.70 4.69
C GLN A 204 -5.05 -9.74 5.71
N PRO A 205 -5.18 -9.46 7.02
CA PRO A 205 -5.03 -10.52 8.01
C PRO A 205 -6.08 -11.56 7.68
N VAL A 206 -5.64 -12.73 7.21
CA VAL A 206 -6.54 -13.84 6.93
C VAL A 206 -7.06 -14.32 8.30
N PRO A 207 -8.36 -14.20 8.60
CA PRO A 207 -8.88 -14.66 9.86
C PRO A 207 -8.70 -16.17 9.92
N HIS A 208 -7.85 -16.63 10.85
CA HIS A 208 -7.80 -18.04 11.17
C HIS A 208 -9.16 -18.41 11.78
N MET A 209 -9.87 -19.36 11.19
CA MET A 209 -10.94 -20.05 11.88
C MET A 209 -10.30 -20.85 13.01
N MET A 210 -10.20 -20.23 14.19
CA MET A 210 -9.97 -20.96 15.42
C MET A 210 -11.11 -21.98 15.54
N ALA A 211 -10.78 -23.27 15.49
CA ALA A 211 -11.71 -24.29 15.94
C ALA A 211 -12.08 -23.92 17.39
N MET A 212 -13.32 -23.49 17.60
CA MET A 212 -13.84 -23.09 18.92
C MET A 212 -13.95 -24.33 19.81
N ALA A 213 -12.82 -24.80 20.34
CA ALA A 213 -12.81 -25.54 21.57
C ALA A 213 -13.08 -24.54 22.69
N ALA A 214 -14.21 -24.70 23.38
CA ALA A 214 -14.61 -23.85 24.49
C ALA A 214 -13.45 -23.73 25.50
N PRO A 215 -12.94 -22.52 25.81
CA PRO A 215 -11.88 -22.38 26.79
C PRO A 215 -12.42 -22.78 28.16
N LYS A 216 -11.81 -23.80 28.78
CA LYS A 216 -11.93 -24.01 30.22
C LYS A 216 -11.30 -22.80 30.91
N ALA A 217 -12.02 -22.20 31.86
CA ALA A 217 -11.52 -21.09 32.64
C ALA A 217 -10.20 -21.47 33.35
N GLY A 218 -9.15 -20.69 33.14
CA GLY A 218 -7.90 -20.77 33.93
C GLY A 218 -6.63 -21.19 33.20
N THR A 219 -6.66 -21.51 31.90
CA THR A 219 -5.41 -21.73 31.15
C THR A 219 -4.98 -20.45 30.44
N ALA A 220 -3.86 -19.87 30.86
CA ALA A 220 -3.18 -18.82 30.11
C ALA A 220 -2.91 -19.34 28.70
N THR A 221 -3.60 -18.80 27.70
CA THR A 221 -3.39 -19.17 26.31
C THR A 221 -1.94 -18.86 25.96
N PRO A 222 -1.14 -19.83 25.46
CA PRO A 222 0.22 -19.56 25.02
C PRO A 222 0.20 -18.46 23.96
N LEU A 223 0.93 -17.37 24.19
CA LEU A 223 1.20 -16.36 23.18
C LEU A 223 2.23 -16.92 22.19
N GLU A 224 1.78 -17.73 21.25
CA GLU A 224 2.62 -18.24 20.17
C GLU A 224 2.56 -17.29 18.97
N ALA A 225 3.75 -17.02 18.40
CA ALA A 225 3.87 -16.26 17.17
C ALA A 225 3.26 -17.08 16.01
N GLY A 226 2.32 -16.48 15.28
CA GLY A 226 1.67 -17.13 14.15
C GLY A 226 2.49 -17.05 12.87
N THR A 227 1.86 -17.42 11.76
CA THR A 227 2.40 -17.21 10.41
C THR A 227 1.62 -16.12 9.68
N GLU A 228 2.31 -15.31 8.88
CA GLU A 228 1.72 -14.36 7.95
C GLU A 228 1.91 -14.87 6.51
N THR A 229 0.88 -14.75 5.67
CA THR A 229 0.99 -15.10 4.25
C THR A 229 1.55 -13.91 3.47
N VAL A 230 2.68 -14.10 2.81
CA VAL A 230 3.24 -13.16 1.84
C VAL A 230 2.89 -13.68 0.45
N THR A 231 2.45 -12.77 -0.43
CA THR A 231 2.10 -13.08 -1.82
C THR A 231 2.94 -12.23 -2.75
N VAL A 232 3.44 -12.82 -3.84
CA VAL A 232 4.13 -12.12 -4.93
C VAL A 232 3.41 -12.49 -6.22
N SER A 233 3.02 -11.48 -6.99
CA SER A 233 2.36 -11.68 -8.28
C SER A 233 3.15 -11.05 -9.41
N MET A 234 3.16 -11.72 -10.55
CA MET A 234 3.82 -11.30 -11.78
C MET A 234 2.81 -11.36 -12.91
N ARG A 235 2.59 -10.23 -13.55
CA ARG A 235 1.74 -10.11 -14.72
C ARG A 235 2.58 -9.74 -15.92
N GLY A 236 2.15 -10.12 -17.11
CA GLY A 236 2.92 -9.81 -18.29
C GLY A 236 2.20 -10.17 -19.57
N SER A 237 2.78 -9.74 -20.67
CA SER A 237 2.33 -10.11 -22.00
C SER A 237 3.44 -10.77 -22.78
N ILE A 238 3.04 -11.75 -23.59
CA ILE A 238 3.93 -12.47 -24.49
C ILE A 238 3.44 -12.32 -25.92
N PHE A 239 4.37 -12.26 -26.87
CA PHE A 239 4.09 -12.50 -28.28
C PHE A 239 4.25 -13.99 -28.57
N LEU A 240 3.26 -14.56 -29.23
CA LEU A 240 3.28 -15.93 -29.70
C LEU A 240 3.92 -15.97 -31.09
N ARG A 241 4.83 -16.92 -31.29
CA ARG A 241 5.58 -17.11 -32.53
C ARG A 241 5.20 -18.44 -33.16
N SER A 242 4.70 -18.41 -34.38
CA SER A 242 4.52 -19.62 -35.19
C SER A 242 5.88 -20.08 -35.75
N ALA A 243 5.99 -21.35 -36.13
CA ALA A 243 7.21 -21.91 -36.70
C ALA A 243 7.50 -21.46 -38.15
N GLN A 244 6.74 -20.55 -38.75
CA GLN A 244 6.85 -20.27 -40.20
C GLN A 244 7.53 -18.93 -40.53
N LYS A 245 8.51 -19.05 -41.43
CA LYS A 245 9.17 -18.02 -42.25
C LYS A 245 8.17 -17.25 -43.11
#